data_AF-A0A2V8WCM6-F1
#
_entry.id   AF-A0A2V8WCM6-F1
#
_cell.length_a   1.000
_cell.length_b   1.000
_cell.length_c   1.000
_cell.angle_alpha   90.00
_cell.angle_beta   90.00
_cell.angle_gamma   90.00
#
_symmetry.space_group_name_H-M   'P 1'
#
loop_
_entity.id
_entity.type
_entity.pdbx_description
1 polymer ?
#
loop_
_entity_poly.entity_id
_entity_poly.type
_entity_poly.pdbx_seq_one_letter_code
_entity_poly.pdbx_strand_id
1 'polypeptide(L)'
;MKSGKAIRGIAGVLLCAGGLWLALPTPYKEQTYIFNADGCRLETTMVEKPGATVQGSVVLFHGISANKKIMSYLARGFAEQGMRVFVPDLPGHGRTPGPFSPARAEQCGEALLRELLTRGVIDANRTILAGHSMGGAIAERIPARVPVAGLIAISPAPMRAEHGVTEEKLLFHNPPELPSNSLVMAGSLELESMRGNAADLVAAQRDATAKYLEIPGASHVSILFSGAAMRPAQEWAAQVLHTSPVSALPSHRPLIGGLAGFLGILLIAGPFLREVAGKSTGTEIVGTSTVIGMQRLLLEFAAGSVLIVLLLRFWIPLKAIKLFQGDYLANIELLLGTVLVVMHWSPVRAAFANSSRHFLAATFAGLVLLLLATAWFDLTFYEAWLIGAKWARFPFLLAVLLPYHLAEETLLGPAQEGKRGRRLAMALTLRLITWMAMMGGVLVLHNGEILIGLLALYLAVFNLIQRSGMDIVRTETGSAGAAALFGAILLAGFCLVIFPLT
;
A
#
# COMPACT_ATOMS: atom_id res chain seq x y z
N MET A 1 -16.28 29.02 -19.28
CA MET A 1 -15.95 27.56 -19.20
C MET A 1 -14.54 27.18 -19.68
N LYS A 2 -13.96 27.78 -20.75
CA LYS A 2 -12.57 27.49 -21.19
C LYS A 2 -11.48 27.94 -20.20
N SER A 3 -11.63 29.14 -19.63
CA SER A 3 -10.68 29.68 -18.63
C SER A 3 -10.51 28.80 -17.39
N GLY A 4 -11.60 28.27 -16.82
CA GLY A 4 -11.53 27.39 -15.64
C GLY A 4 -10.85 26.03 -15.86
N LYS A 5 -10.82 25.50 -17.10
CA LYS A 5 -10.08 24.28 -17.43
C LYS A 5 -8.57 24.54 -17.52
N ALA A 6 -8.20 25.64 -18.16
CA ALA A 6 -6.80 26.08 -18.27
C ALA A 6 -6.21 26.37 -16.88
N ILE A 7 -6.96 27.05 -16.00
CA ILE A 7 -6.53 27.34 -14.63
C ILE A 7 -6.25 26.05 -13.84
N ARG A 8 -7.12 25.03 -13.94
CA ARG A 8 -6.91 23.74 -13.25
C ARG A 8 -5.69 22.99 -13.79
N GLY A 9 -5.48 22.98 -15.11
CA GLY A 9 -4.31 22.37 -15.71
C GLY A 9 -3.01 23.05 -15.28
N ILE A 10 -2.97 24.39 -15.32
CA ILE A 10 -1.81 25.17 -14.87
C ILE A 10 -1.52 24.94 -13.38
N ALA A 11 -2.55 25.00 -12.53
CA ALA A 11 -2.40 24.72 -11.10
C ALA A 11 -1.86 23.29 -10.85
N GLY A 12 -2.34 22.31 -11.61
CA GLY A 12 -1.85 20.94 -11.54
C GLY A 12 -0.36 20.82 -11.91
N VAL A 13 0.06 21.47 -13.00
CA VAL A 13 1.48 21.48 -13.43
C VAL A 13 2.37 22.18 -12.40
N LEU A 14 1.92 23.31 -11.85
CA LEU A 14 2.65 24.02 -10.80
C LEU A 14 2.79 23.19 -9.52
N LEU A 15 1.75 22.46 -9.13
CA LEU A 15 1.80 21.53 -8.00
C LEU A 15 2.79 20.38 -8.25
N CYS A 16 2.85 19.83 -9.46
CA CYS A 16 3.86 18.83 -9.81
C CYS A 16 5.28 19.43 -9.76
N ALA A 17 5.50 20.60 -10.35
CA ALA A 17 6.81 21.24 -10.35
C ALA A 17 7.29 21.60 -8.93
N GLY A 18 6.43 22.23 -8.13
CA GLY A 18 6.69 22.53 -6.73
C GLY A 18 6.86 21.26 -5.90
N GLY A 19 6.09 20.22 -6.19
CA GLY A 19 6.19 18.90 -5.56
C GLY A 19 7.56 18.26 -5.76
N LEU A 20 8.08 18.26 -6.99
CA LEU A 20 9.43 17.76 -7.29
C LEU A 20 10.52 18.59 -6.62
N TRP A 21 10.37 19.92 -6.64
CA TRP A 21 11.31 20.83 -5.98
C TRP A 21 11.37 20.64 -4.46
N LEU A 22 10.25 20.23 -3.84
CA LEU A 22 10.21 19.87 -2.43
C LEU A 22 10.76 18.46 -2.16
N ALA A 23 10.56 17.51 -3.08
CA ALA A 23 10.79 16.09 -2.81
C ALA A 23 12.15 15.53 -3.22
N LEU A 24 12.74 16.03 -4.30
CA LEU A 24 13.99 15.46 -4.82
C LEU A 24 15.26 15.95 -4.12
N PRO A 25 15.41 17.25 -3.78
CA PRO A 25 16.61 17.70 -3.11
C PRO A 25 16.66 17.15 -1.69
N THR A 26 17.64 16.29 -1.41
CA THR A 26 17.89 15.80 -0.05
C THR A 26 19.34 16.03 0.33
N PRO A 27 19.63 16.40 1.59
CA PRO A 27 21.00 16.61 2.06
C PRO A 27 21.72 15.28 2.35
N TYR A 28 21.09 14.14 2.06
CA TYR A 28 21.60 12.81 2.40
C TYR A 28 22.24 12.14 1.19
N LYS A 29 23.24 11.30 1.46
CA LYS A 29 23.80 10.40 0.46
C LYS A 29 23.04 9.09 0.54
N GLU A 30 22.28 8.80 -0.51
CA GLU A 30 21.50 7.56 -0.64
C GLU A 30 22.09 6.72 -1.78
N GLN A 31 22.58 5.52 -1.45
CA GLN A 31 23.18 4.60 -2.42
C GLN A 31 22.49 3.25 -2.33
N THR A 32 22.08 2.69 -3.47
CA THR A 32 21.41 1.39 -3.52
C THR A 32 22.39 0.31 -3.90
N TYR A 33 22.37 -0.78 -3.14
CA TYR A 33 23.19 -1.97 -3.33
C TYR A 33 22.30 -3.20 -3.46
N ILE A 34 22.82 -4.23 -4.14
CA ILE A 34 22.19 -5.54 -4.17
C ILE A 34 23.05 -6.48 -3.32
N PHE A 35 22.50 -6.94 -2.20
CA PHE A 35 23.14 -7.93 -1.35
C PHE A 35 22.64 -9.32 -1.73
N ASN A 36 23.56 -10.26 -1.94
CA ASN A 36 23.25 -11.68 -2.07
C ASN A 36 23.67 -12.36 -0.76
N ALA A 37 22.72 -12.57 0.15
CA ALA A 37 22.96 -13.16 1.46
C ALA A 37 22.13 -14.45 1.59
N ASP A 38 22.79 -15.62 1.68
CA ASP A 38 22.15 -16.94 1.83
C ASP A 38 20.97 -17.21 0.87
N GLY A 39 21.15 -16.89 -0.41
CA GLY A 39 20.12 -17.08 -1.44
C GLY A 39 19.03 -15.99 -1.47
N CYS A 40 19.16 -14.96 -0.63
CA CYS A 40 18.35 -13.75 -0.65
C CYS A 40 19.06 -12.65 -1.44
N ARG A 41 18.48 -12.24 -2.58
CA ARG A 41 18.94 -11.10 -3.37
C ARG A 41 18.14 -9.87 -2.99
N LEU A 42 18.64 -9.07 -2.05
CA LEU A 42 17.94 -7.92 -1.49
C LEU A 42 18.48 -6.61 -2.06
N GLU A 43 17.60 -5.80 -2.64
CA GLU A 43 17.90 -4.42 -2.95
C GLU A 43 17.82 -3.59 -1.66
N THR A 44 18.92 -2.92 -1.31
CA THR A 44 19.09 -2.22 -0.03
C THR A 44 19.61 -0.82 -0.26
N THR A 45 18.90 0.18 0.26
CA THR A 45 19.37 1.56 0.25
C THR A 45 20.17 1.83 1.51
N MET A 46 21.40 2.28 1.34
CA MET A 46 22.24 2.84 2.39
C MET A 46 22.02 4.36 2.44
N VAL A 47 21.69 4.89 3.62
CA VAL A 47 21.48 6.32 3.86
C VAL A 47 22.51 6.83 4.86
N GLU A 48 23.19 7.92 4.51
CA GLU A 48 24.18 8.59 5.36
C GLU A 48 24.05 10.11 5.25
N LYS A 49 24.48 10.84 6.29
CA LYS A 49 24.67 12.28 6.22
C LYS A 49 26.10 12.61 5.76
N PRO A 50 26.31 13.26 4.60
CA PRO A 50 27.63 13.62 4.11
C PRO A 50 28.41 14.45 5.13
N GLY A 51 29.70 14.14 5.29
CA GLY A 51 30.60 14.87 6.19
C GLY A 51 30.41 14.57 7.68
N ALA A 52 29.45 13.73 8.06
CA ALA A 52 29.33 13.26 9.44
C ALA A 52 30.29 12.09 9.72
N THR A 53 30.91 12.08 10.90
CA THR A 53 31.66 10.92 11.39
C THR A 53 30.68 9.78 11.70
N VAL A 54 30.94 8.58 11.16
CA VAL A 54 30.07 7.43 11.40
C VAL A 54 30.13 6.99 12.86
N GLN A 55 29.00 7.04 13.56
CA GLN A 55 28.88 6.73 14.98
C GLN A 55 28.25 5.36 15.28
N GLY A 56 27.73 4.69 14.26
CA GLY A 56 27.10 3.39 14.37
C GLY A 56 26.30 3.07 13.12
N SER A 57 25.56 1.96 13.15
CA SER A 57 24.71 1.53 12.06
C SER A 57 23.28 1.24 12.50
N VAL A 58 22.33 1.38 11.58
CA VAL A 58 20.96 0.90 11.77
C VAL A 58 20.59 -0.01 10.61
N VAL A 59 20.02 -1.17 10.88
CA VAL A 59 19.34 -1.99 9.86
C VAL A 59 17.84 -1.84 10.08
N LEU A 60 17.12 -1.27 9.11
CA LEU A 60 15.75 -0.81 9.25
C LEU A 60 14.80 -1.58 8.32
N PHE A 61 13.93 -2.43 8.88
CA PHE A 61 12.99 -3.26 8.12
C PHE A 61 11.61 -2.60 7.96
N HIS A 62 11.00 -2.73 6.78
CA HIS A 62 9.68 -2.19 6.47
C HIS A 62 8.53 -3.17 6.76
N GLY A 63 7.29 -2.66 6.83
CA GLY A 63 6.07 -3.46 6.98
C GLY A 63 5.59 -4.19 5.71
N ILE A 64 4.52 -4.99 5.82
CA ILE A 64 4.04 -5.93 4.79
C ILE A 64 3.46 -5.30 3.50
N SER A 65 3.03 -4.04 3.55
CA SER A 65 2.63 -3.28 2.34
C SER A 65 3.47 -2.02 2.19
N ALA A 66 4.73 -2.11 2.60
CA ALA A 66 5.71 -1.03 2.52
C ALA A 66 6.91 -1.45 1.64
N ASN A 67 7.88 -0.55 1.53
CA ASN A 67 9.16 -0.77 0.86
C ASN A 67 10.21 0.13 1.52
N LYS A 68 11.47 0.04 1.09
CA LYS A 68 12.56 0.85 1.65
C LYS A 68 12.31 2.36 1.56
N LYS A 69 11.60 2.84 0.54
CA LYS A 69 11.42 4.27 0.29
C LYS A 69 10.48 4.97 1.28
N ILE A 70 9.40 4.30 1.71
CA ILE A 70 8.49 4.87 2.71
C ILE A 70 9.16 5.01 4.10
N MET A 71 10.20 4.21 4.36
CA MET A 71 11.00 4.25 5.60
C MET A 71 12.02 5.41 5.63
N SER A 72 12.15 6.17 4.53
CA SER A 72 13.18 7.21 4.35
C SER A 72 13.19 8.27 5.44
N TYR A 73 12.04 8.66 6.01
CA TYR A 73 11.98 9.63 7.10
C TYR A 73 12.74 9.13 8.34
N LEU A 74 12.48 7.88 8.77
CA LEU A 74 13.18 7.27 9.88
C LEU A 74 14.66 7.06 9.59
N ALA A 75 14.99 6.57 8.38
CA ALA A 75 16.38 6.36 7.98
C ALA A 75 17.20 7.67 8.00
N ARG A 76 16.62 8.76 7.48
CA ARG A 76 17.24 10.09 7.52
C ARG A 76 17.36 10.62 8.95
N GLY A 77 16.38 10.35 9.81
CA GLY A 77 16.46 10.71 11.22
C GLY A 77 17.61 10.04 11.96
N PHE A 78 17.87 8.75 11.73
CA PHE A 78 19.06 8.11 12.28
C PHE A 78 20.36 8.63 11.61
N ALA A 79 20.34 8.91 10.30
CA ALA A 79 21.50 9.49 9.61
C ALA A 79 21.90 10.88 10.15
N GLU A 80 20.95 11.66 10.68
CA GLU A 80 21.24 12.91 11.40
C GLU A 80 22.12 12.71 12.64
N GLN A 81 22.13 11.52 13.24
CA GLN A 81 22.99 11.15 14.37
C GLN A 81 24.37 10.62 13.94
N GLY A 82 24.71 10.72 12.66
CA GLY A 82 25.93 10.11 12.12
C GLY A 82 25.83 8.59 11.98
N MET A 83 24.62 8.03 11.95
CA MET A 83 24.43 6.59 11.71
C MET A 83 24.47 6.29 10.21
N ARG A 84 25.03 5.13 9.86
CA ARG A 84 24.84 4.52 8.54
C ARG A 84 23.61 3.63 8.57
N VAL A 85 22.59 3.94 7.77
CA VAL A 85 21.32 3.20 7.81
C VAL A 85 21.16 2.33 6.57
N PHE A 86 20.87 1.06 6.77
CA PHE A 86 20.57 0.09 5.72
C PHE A 86 19.09 -0.24 5.72
N VAL A 87 18.42 0.03 4.60
CA VAL A 87 16.98 -0.20 4.44
C VAL A 87 16.76 -1.16 3.26
N PRO A 88 16.57 -2.47 3.50
CA PRO A 88 16.28 -3.42 2.44
C PRO A 88 14.82 -3.36 2.01
N ASP A 89 14.57 -3.62 0.74
CA ASP A 89 13.31 -4.23 0.34
C ASP A 89 13.33 -5.71 0.66
N LEU A 90 12.38 -6.16 1.47
CA LEU A 90 12.19 -7.57 1.80
C LEU A 90 11.64 -8.35 0.58
N PRO A 91 11.81 -9.69 0.54
CA PRO A 91 11.37 -10.52 -0.57
C PRO A 91 9.96 -10.20 -1.06
N GLY A 92 9.79 -10.03 -2.37
CA GLY A 92 8.52 -9.73 -3.03
C GLY A 92 8.02 -8.28 -2.90
N HIS A 93 8.78 -7.39 -2.26
CA HIS A 93 8.45 -5.97 -2.09
C HIS A 93 9.39 -5.06 -2.89
N GLY A 94 8.92 -3.84 -3.17
CA GLY A 94 9.72 -2.82 -3.86
C GLY A 94 10.36 -3.35 -5.13
N ARG A 95 11.69 -3.29 -5.17
CA ARG A 95 12.52 -3.82 -6.28
C ARG A 95 13.14 -5.19 -6.01
N THR A 96 13.02 -5.72 -4.78
CA THR A 96 13.47 -7.07 -4.44
C THR A 96 12.53 -8.13 -5.05
N PRO A 97 13.06 -9.15 -5.75
CA PRO A 97 12.24 -10.21 -6.32
C PRO A 97 11.55 -11.06 -5.24
N GLY A 98 10.43 -11.70 -5.61
CA GLY A 98 9.78 -12.71 -4.78
C GLY A 98 10.55 -14.04 -4.72
N PRO A 99 9.98 -15.07 -4.06
CA PRO A 99 8.67 -15.05 -3.41
C PRO A 99 8.72 -14.42 -2.01
N PHE A 100 7.60 -13.81 -1.60
CA PHE A 100 7.35 -13.37 -0.24
C PHE A 100 6.71 -14.48 0.58
N SER A 101 7.20 -14.64 1.81
CA SER A 101 6.44 -15.17 2.95
C SER A 101 7.00 -14.52 4.21
N PRO A 102 6.24 -14.46 5.32
CA PRO A 102 6.77 -13.91 6.58
C PRO A 102 8.09 -14.60 7.00
N ALA A 103 8.15 -15.93 6.94
CA ALA A 103 9.35 -16.70 7.27
C ALA A 103 10.54 -16.37 6.36
N ARG A 104 10.33 -16.25 5.04
CA ARG A 104 11.40 -15.88 4.10
C ARG A 104 11.85 -14.43 4.31
N ALA A 105 10.95 -13.52 4.66
CA ALA A 105 11.31 -12.14 4.98
C ALA A 105 12.18 -12.06 6.23
N GLU A 106 11.84 -12.82 7.30
CA GLU A 106 12.68 -12.96 8.50
C GLU A 106 14.06 -13.53 8.16
N GLN A 107 14.10 -14.67 7.44
CA GLN A 107 15.34 -15.33 7.02
C GLN A 107 16.25 -14.37 6.23
N CYS A 108 15.69 -13.65 5.26
CA CYS A 108 16.47 -12.74 4.44
C CYS A 108 16.93 -11.49 5.21
N GLY A 109 16.12 -10.98 6.14
CA GLY A 109 16.53 -9.90 7.03
C GLY A 109 17.69 -10.31 7.94
N GLU A 110 17.65 -11.53 8.49
CA GLU A 110 18.74 -12.12 9.27
C GLU A 110 20.01 -12.29 8.41
N ALA A 111 19.87 -12.86 7.21
CA ALA A 111 20.99 -13.08 6.30
C ALA A 111 21.67 -11.76 5.92
N LEU A 112 20.91 -10.70 5.65
CA LEU A 112 21.47 -9.36 5.40
C LEU A 112 22.29 -8.86 6.58
N LEU A 113 21.77 -8.96 7.80
CA LEU A 113 22.47 -8.52 9.00
C LEU A 113 23.79 -9.29 9.19
N ARG A 114 23.76 -10.63 9.04
CA ARG A 114 24.96 -11.48 9.09
C ARG A 114 25.97 -11.12 8.02
N GLU A 115 25.53 -10.85 6.80
CA GLU A 115 26.39 -10.48 5.68
C GLU A 115 27.09 -9.13 5.94
N LEU A 116 26.35 -8.14 6.44
CA LEU A 116 26.90 -6.83 6.79
C LEU A 116 27.95 -6.92 7.90
N LEU A 117 27.69 -7.74 8.93
CA LEU A 117 28.63 -8.00 10.03
C LEU A 117 29.88 -8.73 9.53
N THR A 118 29.71 -9.79 8.75
CA THR A 118 30.80 -10.63 8.25
C THR A 118 31.74 -9.86 7.32
N ARG A 119 31.20 -8.94 6.52
CA ARG A 119 31.99 -8.04 5.66
C ARG A 119 32.65 -6.87 6.41
N GLY A 120 32.42 -6.74 7.72
CA GLY A 120 32.91 -5.61 8.52
C GLY A 120 32.30 -4.27 8.10
N VAL A 121 31.15 -4.27 7.43
CA VAL A 121 30.45 -3.06 7.00
C VAL A 121 29.77 -2.37 8.19
N ILE A 122 29.35 -3.18 9.17
CA ILE A 122 28.76 -2.77 10.45
C ILE A 122 29.42 -3.55 11.60
N ASP A 123 29.28 -3.04 12.83
CA ASP A 123 29.75 -3.67 14.07
C ASP A 123 28.55 -4.00 14.95
N ALA A 124 28.45 -5.23 15.45
CA ALA A 124 27.36 -5.70 16.30
C ALA A 124 27.17 -4.79 17.54
N ASN A 125 28.27 -4.39 18.18
CA ASN A 125 28.25 -3.55 19.38
C ASN A 125 27.88 -2.09 19.09
N ARG A 126 27.76 -1.73 17.81
CA ARG A 126 27.38 -0.39 17.36
C ARG A 126 26.24 -0.39 16.35
N THR A 127 25.44 -1.47 16.34
CA THR A 127 24.31 -1.61 15.43
C THR A 127 23.01 -1.64 16.20
N ILE A 128 22.06 -0.80 15.77
CA ILE A 128 20.66 -0.88 16.20
C ILE A 128 19.88 -1.64 15.13
N LEU A 129 19.11 -2.64 15.54
CA LEU A 129 18.13 -3.27 14.68
C LEU A 129 16.79 -2.55 14.86
N ALA A 130 16.14 -2.16 13.77
CA ALA A 130 14.89 -1.43 13.84
C ALA A 130 13.90 -1.93 12.78
N GLY A 131 12.60 -1.74 13.04
CA GLY A 131 11.62 -2.06 12.02
C GLY A 131 10.21 -1.61 12.33
N HIS A 132 9.38 -1.55 11.29
CA HIS A 132 7.98 -1.17 11.37
C HIS A 132 7.03 -2.34 11.07
N SER A 133 5.98 -2.52 11.87
CA SER A 133 4.93 -3.52 11.63
C SER A 133 5.53 -4.93 11.51
N MET A 134 5.35 -5.62 10.38
CA MET A 134 6.04 -6.88 10.07
C MET A 134 7.56 -6.77 10.27
N GLY A 135 8.19 -5.66 9.86
CA GLY A 135 9.61 -5.41 10.06
C GLY A 135 9.99 -5.22 11.54
N GLY A 136 9.08 -4.71 12.38
CA GLY A 136 9.27 -4.61 13.83
C GLY A 136 9.31 -5.99 14.48
N ALA A 137 8.35 -6.86 14.13
CA ALA A 137 8.35 -8.24 14.58
C ALA A 137 9.59 -9.02 14.09
N ILE A 138 10.05 -8.79 12.85
CA ILE A 138 11.32 -9.35 12.35
C ILE A 138 12.50 -8.85 13.19
N ALA A 139 12.56 -7.55 13.48
CA ALA A 139 13.63 -6.95 14.27
C ALA A 139 13.68 -7.50 15.70
N GLU A 140 12.54 -7.86 16.29
CA GLU A 140 12.48 -8.49 17.62
C GLU A 140 13.04 -9.92 17.63
N ARG A 141 12.87 -10.67 16.53
CA ARG A 141 13.14 -12.11 16.47
C ARG A 141 14.58 -12.47 16.13
N ILE A 142 15.28 -11.58 15.43
CA ILE A 142 16.67 -11.79 14.98
C ILE A 142 17.71 -11.73 16.13
N PRO A 143 17.64 -10.82 17.11
CA PRO A 143 18.69 -10.62 18.11
C PRO A 143 19.06 -11.86 18.94
N ALA A 144 18.13 -12.79 19.13
CA ALA A 144 18.41 -14.07 19.79
C ALA A 144 19.43 -14.94 19.03
N ARG A 145 19.67 -14.68 17.74
CA ARG A 145 20.56 -15.45 16.86
C ARG A 145 21.70 -14.60 16.28
N VAL A 146 21.53 -13.28 16.23
CA VAL A 146 22.54 -12.33 15.73
C VAL A 146 22.60 -11.14 16.70
N PRO A 147 23.62 -11.05 17.57
CA PRO A 147 23.74 -9.97 18.54
C PRO A 147 23.81 -8.58 17.89
N VAL A 148 23.16 -7.62 18.52
CA VAL A 148 23.14 -6.19 18.17
C VAL A 148 23.19 -5.36 19.46
N ALA A 149 23.55 -4.08 19.37
CA ALA A 149 23.66 -3.18 20.52
C ALA A 149 22.30 -2.85 21.16
N GLY A 150 21.25 -2.81 20.34
CA GLY A 150 19.88 -2.55 20.79
C GLY A 150 18.86 -2.70 19.68
N LEU A 151 17.59 -2.57 20.07
CA LEU A 151 16.43 -2.79 19.22
C LEU A 151 15.46 -1.60 19.30
N ILE A 152 14.86 -1.22 18.16
CA ILE A 152 13.74 -0.28 18.08
C ILE A 152 12.60 -0.89 17.25
N ALA A 153 11.55 -1.39 17.91
CA ALA A 153 10.35 -1.91 17.27
C ALA A 153 9.26 -0.83 17.18
N ILE A 154 8.81 -0.52 15.97
CA ILE A 154 7.84 0.55 15.71
C ILE A 154 6.53 -0.07 15.24
N SER A 155 5.50 0.03 16.06
CA SER A 155 4.19 -0.56 15.84
C SER A 155 4.29 -2.03 15.40
N PRO A 156 5.01 -2.90 16.14
CA PRO A 156 5.31 -4.25 15.68
C PRO A 156 4.05 -5.07 15.41
N ALA A 157 4.13 -5.98 14.44
CA ALA A 157 3.04 -6.92 14.17
C ALA A 157 2.84 -7.84 15.39
N PRO A 158 1.57 -8.10 15.80
CA PRO A 158 1.30 -8.96 16.94
C PRO A 158 1.80 -10.37 16.68
N MET A 159 2.23 -11.05 17.74
CA MET A 159 2.73 -12.43 17.72
C MET A 159 1.98 -13.36 18.70
N ARG A 160 0.95 -12.84 19.35
CA ARG A 160 0.06 -13.58 20.26
C ARG A 160 -1.40 -13.33 19.88
N ALA A 161 -2.23 -14.35 20.04
CA ALA A 161 -3.68 -14.22 19.91
C ALA A 161 -4.30 -13.58 21.17
N GLU A 162 -3.87 -12.37 21.48
CA GLU A 162 -4.30 -11.57 22.64
C GLU A 162 -4.88 -10.23 22.18
N HIS A 163 -5.58 -9.54 23.09
CA HIS A 163 -6.20 -8.23 22.83
C HIS A 163 -7.15 -8.22 21.62
N GLY A 164 -7.80 -9.35 21.33
CA GLY A 164 -8.73 -9.52 20.21
C GLY A 164 -8.09 -9.90 18.86
N VAL A 165 -6.77 -10.15 18.83
CA VAL A 165 -6.11 -10.82 17.69
C VAL A 165 -6.41 -12.32 17.73
N THR A 166 -6.64 -12.93 16.56
CA THR A 166 -6.79 -14.40 16.44
C THR A 166 -5.60 -15.01 15.74
N GLU A 167 -5.36 -16.30 15.94
CA GLU A 167 -4.18 -17.01 15.41
C GLU A 167 -3.99 -16.84 13.90
N GLU A 168 -5.09 -16.84 13.14
CA GLU A 168 -5.06 -16.73 11.67
C GLU A 168 -4.62 -15.35 11.18
N LYS A 169 -4.66 -14.35 12.05
CA LYS A 169 -4.25 -12.97 11.77
C LYS A 169 -2.77 -12.73 12.06
N LEU A 170 -2.08 -13.69 12.68
CA LEU A 170 -0.68 -13.56 13.04
C LEU A 170 0.22 -13.84 11.83
N LEU A 171 1.18 -12.95 11.59
CA LEU A 171 2.25 -13.19 10.60
C LEU A 171 3.37 -14.04 11.18
N PHE A 172 3.59 -13.92 12.49
CA PHE A 172 4.57 -14.65 13.27
C PHE A 172 3.92 -15.09 14.57
N HIS A 173 4.37 -16.20 15.12
CA HIS A 173 3.90 -16.71 16.41
C HIS A 173 5.06 -16.72 17.41
N ASN A 174 4.70 -16.75 18.69
CA ASN A 174 5.63 -16.86 19.82
C ASN A 174 6.62 -15.69 19.85
N PRO A 175 6.25 -14.55 20.45
CA PRO A 175 7.18 -13.44 20.58
C PRO A 175 8.43 -13.87 21.35
N PRO A 176 9.61 -13.39 20.94
CA PRO A 176 10.87 -13.70 21.61
C PRO A 176 10.98 -12.95 22.94
N GLU A 177 11.92 -13.37 23.78
CA GLU A 177 12.45 -12.49 24.83
C GLU A 177 13.21 -11.34 24.15
N LEU A 178 12.91 -10.10 24.54
CA LEU A 178 13.55 -8.95 23.92
C LEU A 178 15.00 -8.88 24.39
N PRO A 179 15.97 -8.54 23.52
CA PRO A 179 17.33 -8.28 23.98
C PRO A 179 17.34 -7.08 24.92
N SER A 180 18.39 -6.96 25.74
CA SER A 180 18.67 -5.72 26.46
C SER A 180 18.70 -4.54 25.50
N ASN A 181 18.33 -3.36 26.00
CA ASN A 181 18.26 -2.12 25.20
C ASN A 181 17.20 -2.16 24.09
N SER A 182 15.99 -2.60 24.43
CA SER A 182 14.84 -2.61 23.51
C SER A 182 13.89 -1.43 23.73
N LEU A 183 13.56 -0.70 22.66
CA LEU A 183 12.48 0.28 22.63
C LEU A 183 11.34 -0.23 21.75
N VAL A 184 10.16 -0.35 22.31
CA VAL A 184 8.91 -0.65 21.59
C VAL A 184 8.06 0.61 21.57
N MET A 185 7.58 0.99 20.39
CA MET A 185 6.70 2.15 20.22
C MET A 185 5.41 1.74 19.52
N ALA A 186 4.29 2.37 19.84
CA ALA A 186 3.04 2.21 19.11
C ALA A 186 2.32 3.55 18.95
N GLY A 187 1.56 3.75 17.87
CA GLY A 187 0.76 4.96 17.69
C GLY A 187 -0.48 4.94 18.56
N SER A 188 -0.81 6.06 19.21
CA SER A 188 -1.98 6.14 20.11
C SER A 188 -3.33 5.99 19.39
N LEU A 189 -3.37 6.13 18.06
CA LEU A 189 -4.57 5.92 17.23
C LEU A 189 -4.65 4.51 16.64
N GLU A 190 -3.75 3.61 17.04
CA GLU A 190 -3.83 2.20 16.69
C GLU A 190 -4.90 1.46 17.50
N LEU A 191 -5.38 0.36 16.92
CA LEU A 191 -6.29 -0.55 17.60
C LEU A 191 -5.67 -1.04 18.91
N GLU A 192 -6.49 -1.23 19.94
CA GLU A 192 -6.07 -1.81 21.23
C GLU A 192 -5.32 -3.14 21.03
N SER A 193 -5.75 -3.92 20.05
CA SER A 193 -5.10 -5.18 19.67
C SER A 193 -3.62 -5.04 19.34
N MET A 194 -3.22 -3.93 18.73
CA MET A 194 -1.82 -3.65 18.38
C MET A 194 -1.06 -3.07 19.58
N ARG A 195 -1.65 -2.09 20.27
CA ARG A 195 -1.03 -1.43 21.42
C ARG A 195 -0.81 -2.38 22.59
N GLY A 196 -1.82 -3.18 22.93
CA GLY A 196 -1.73 -4.19 24.00
C GLY A 196 -0.67 -5.25 23.72
N ASN A 197 -0.64 -5.82 22.50
CA ASN A 197 0.40 -6.78 22.11
C ASN A 197 1.81 -6.16 22.21
N ALA A 198 1.98 -4.90 21.79
CA ALA A 198 3.26 -4.21 21.87
C ALA A 198 3.68 -3.90 23.32
N ALA A 199 2.73 -3.51 24.18
CA ALA A 199 2.98 -3.27 25.60
C ALA A 199 3.40 -4.56 26.33
N ASP A 200 2.76 -5.69 26.02
CA ASP A 200 3.04 -6.98 26.63
C ASP A 200 4.44 -7.51 26.32
N LEU A 201 5.03 -7.11 25.19
CA LEU A 201 6.42 -7.45 24.85
C LEU A 201 7.38 -6.93 25.92
N VAL A 202 7.13 -5.73 26.47
CA VAL A 202 7.96 -5.09 27.48
C VAL A 202 7.55 -5.53 28.89
N ALA A 203 6.24 -5.62 29.16
CA ALA A 203 5.74 -6.04 30.46
C ALA A 203 6.15 -7.48 30.85
N ALA A 204 6.38 -8.34 29.85
CA ALA A 204 6.87 -9.70 30.06
C ALA A 204 8.38 -9.79 30.37
N GLN A 205 9.14 -8.70 30.22
CA GLN A 205 10.59 -8.71 30.41
C GLN A 205 10.98 -8.58 31.88
N ARG A 206 12.04 -9.30 32.25
CA ARG A 206 12.69 -9.16 33.56
C ARG A 206 13.74 -8.04 33.56
N ASP A 207 14.21 -7.65 32.38
CA ASP A 207 15.21 -6.61 32.17
C ASP A 207 14.56 -5.22 32.14
N ALA A 208 14.99 -4.33 33.05
CA ALA A 208 14.52 -2.95 33.15
C ALA A 208 14.99 -2.05 31.98
N THR A 209 15.82 -2.55 31.07
CA THR A 209 16.28 -1.82 29.89
C THR A 209 15.29 -1.85 28.71
N ALA A 210 14.20 -2.61 28.79
CA ALA A 210 13.13 -2.55 27.79
C ALA A 210 12.14 -1.41 28.10
N LYS A 211 11.75 -0.61 27.10
CA LYS A 211 10.77 0.48 27.25
C LYS A 211 9.65 0.39 26.23
N TYR A 212 8.43 0.68 26.66
CA TYR A 212 7.26 0.86 25.80
C TYR A 212 6.86 2.34 25.77
N LEU A 213 6.58 2.89 24.59
CA LEU A 213 6.11 4.27 24.41
C LEU A 213 4.91 4.33 23.46
N GLU A 214 3.86 5.02 23.89
CA GLU A 214 2.77 5.42 22.99
C GLU A 214 3.05 6.79 22.37
N ILE A 215 2.96 6.87 21.04
CA ILE A 215 3.21 8.10 20.29
C ILE A 215 1.88 8.83 20.05
N PRO A 216 1.68 10.02 20.66
CA PRO A 216 0.41 10.74 20.58
C PRO A 216 0.04 11.14 19.15
N GLY A 217 -1.22 10.91 18.78
CA GLY A 217 -1.78 11.32 17.49
C GLY A 217 -1.24 10.55 16.28
N ALA A 218 -0.41 9.52 16.49
CA ALA A 218 0.10 8.68 15.43
C ALA A 218 -0.83 7.48 15.19
N SER A 219 -1.08 7.17 13.91
CA SER A 219 -1.68 5.92 13.47
C SER A 219 -0.59 4.90 13.12
N HIS A 220 -1.00 3.68 12.79
CA HIS A 220 -0.10 2.60 12.39
C HIS A 220 0.85 2.99 11.24
N VAL A 221 0.44 3.90 10.35
CA VAL A 221 1.28 4.38 9.25
C VAL A 221 1.88 5.75 9.53
N SER A 222 1.11 6.69 10.10
CA SER A 222 1.62 8.07 10.26
C SER A 222 2.78 8.16 11.25
N ILE A 223 2.95 7.16 12.13
CA ILE A 223 4.11 7.02 13.01
C ILE A 223 5.45 7.04 12.24
N LEU A 224 5.50 6.52 11.00
CA LEU A 224 6.69 6.52 10.14
C LEU A 224 7.19 7.92 9.79
N PHE A 225 6.31 8.93 9.87
CA PHE A 225 6.60 10.31 9.54
C PHE A 225 6.52 11.22 10.77
N SER A 226 6.38 10.64 11.97
CA SER A 226 6.18 11.41 13.19
C SER A 226 7.50 11.84 13.80
N GLY A 227 7.71 13.15 13.95
CA GLY A 227 8.82 13.67 14.75
C GLY A 227 8.72 13.25 16.22
N ALA A 228 7.51 12.99 16.72
CA ALA A 228 7.28 12.49 18.08
C ALA A 228 7.66 11.01 18.24
N ALA A 229 7.73 10.23 17.16
CA ALA A 229 8.30 8.88 17.18
C ALA A 229 9.82 8.91 16.94
N MET A 230 10.28 9.75 16.01
CA MET A 230 11.70 9.82 15.64
C MET A 230 12.57 10.33 16.79
N ARG A 231 12.11 11.32 17.57
CA ARG A 231 12.90 11.90 18.66
C ARG A 231 13.21 10.88 19.76
N PRO A 232 12.24 10.14 20.33
CA PRO A 232 12.55 9.06 21.27
C PRO A 232 13.45 7.97 20.67
N ALA A 233 13.27 7.63 19.39
CA ALA A 233 14.14 6.67 18.72
C ALA A 233 15.60 7.16 18.61
N GLN A 234 15.82 8.45 18.33
CA GLN A 234 17.15 9.05 18.34
C GLN A 234 17.77 9.05 19.74
N GLU A 235 17.01 9.50 20.74
CA GLU A 235 17.45 9.53 22.14
C GLU A 235 17.83 8.13 22.63
N TRP A 236 17.03 7.12 22.28
CA TRP A 236 17.30 5.73 22.59
C TRP A 236 18.59 5.22 21.93
N ALA A 237 18.72 5.39 20.62
CA ALA A 237 19.92 4.97 19.89
C ALA A 237 21.18 5.64 20.44
N ALA A 238 21.11 6.92 20.80
CA ALA A 238 22.24 7.64 21.38
C ALA A 238 22.61 7.13 22.78
N GLN A 239 21.61 6.83 23.61
CA GLN A 239 21.83 6.24 24.93
C GLN A 239 22.56 4.90 24.82
N VAL A 240 22.08 4.02 23.93
CA VAL A 240 22.62 2.66 23.74
C VAL A 240 24.04 2.68 23.16
N LEU A 241 24.31 3.60 22.24
CA LEU A 241 25.60 3.69 21.56
C LEU A 241 26.60 4.63 22.25
N HIS A 242 26.21 5.23 23.37
CA HIS A 242 26.98 6.24 24.10
C HIS A 242 27.42 7.42 23.22
N THR A 243 26.48 7.93 22.42
CA THR A 243 26.69 9.08 21.53
C THR A 243 25.86 10.29 21.96
N SER A 244 25.97 11.40 21.22
CA SER A 244 25.23 12.62 21.55
C SER A 244 23.72 12.43 21.31
N PRO A 245 22.85 12.73 22.29
CA PRO A 245 21.40 12.55 22.16
C PRO A 245 20.75 13.62 21.29
N VAL A 246 21.40 14.77 21.10
CA VAL A 246 20.84 15.89 20.34
C VAL A 246 21.15 15.72 18.86
N SER A 247 20.11 15.56 18.05
CA SER A 247 20.21 15.55 16.59
C SER A 247 19.02 16.23 15.95
N ALA A 248 19.21 16.72 14.73
CA ALA A 248 18.13 17.35 13.99
C ALA A 248 17.06 16.32 13.61
N LEU A 249 15.81 16.78 13.51
CA LEU A 249 14.77 15.98 12.87
C LEU A 249 14.84 16.14 11.35
N PRO A 250 14.58 15.08 10.58
CA PRO A 250 14.57 15.14 9.13
C PRO A 250 13.38 15.98 8.64
N SER A 251 13.55 16.60 7.48
CA SER A 251 12.52 17.46 6.88
C SER A 251 11.35 16.66 6.30
N HIS A 252 10.12 17.15 6.49
CA HIS A 252 8.91 16.62 5.83
C HIS A 252 8.72 17.09 4.39
N ARG A 253 9.62 17.93 3.85
CA ARG A 253 9.52 18.44 2.47
C ARG A 253 9.25 17.33 1.44
N PRO A 254 9.88 16.14 1.50
CA PRO A 254 9.58 15.09 0.52
C PRO A 254 8.19 14.49 0.57
N LEU A 255 7.64 14.30 1.77
CA LEU A 255 6.26 13.85 1.92
C LEU A 255 5.29 14.91 1.39
N ILE A 256 5.48 16.18 1.80
CA ILE A 256 4.65 17.30 1.34
C ILE A 256 4.71 17.43 -0.18
N GLY A 257 5.92 17.36 -0.76
CA GLY A 257 6.13 17.42 -2.20
C GLY A 257 5.45 16.28 -2.95
N GLY A 258 5.59 15.05 -2.44
CA GLY A 258 4.93 13.86 -2.96
C GLY A 258 3.41 13.98 -2.97
N LEU A 259 2.80 14.44 -1.88
CA LEU A 259 1.36 14.65 -1.80
C LEU A 259 0.88 15.81 -2.69
N ALA A 260 1.63 16.91 -2.73
CA ALA A 260 1.30 18.09 -3.52
C ALA A 260 1.27 17.78 -5.02
N GLY A 261 2.29 17.12 -5.56
CA GLY A 261 2.28 16.79 -6.99
C GLY A 261 1.36 15.63 -7.34
N PHE A 262 1.05 14.70 -6.41
CA PHE A 262 -0.03 13.74 -6.65
C PHE A 262 -1.39 14.45 -6.77
N LEU A 263 -1.66 15.44 -5.92
CA LEU A 263 -2.82 16.32 -6.10
C LEU A 263 -2.76 17.06 -7.45
N GLY A 264 -1.57 17.49 -7.89
CA GLY A 264 -1.34 18.06 -9.21
C GLY A 264 -1.74 17.12 -10.35
N ILE A 265 -1.35 15.85 -10.28
CA ILE A 265 -1.75 14.80 -11.23
C ILE A 265 -3.27 14.64 -11.25
N LEU A 266 -3.93 14.63 -10.10
CA LEU A 266 -5.39 14.53 -10.02
C LEU A 266 -6.10 15.73 -10.68
N LEU A 267 -5.55 16.94 -10.55
CA LEU A 267 -6.08 18.13 -11.22
C LEU A 267 -5.92 18.06 -12.75
N ILE A 268 -4.84 17.47 -13.24
CA ILE A 268 -4.57 17.29 -14.69
C ILE A 268 -5.38 16.13 -15.27
N ALA A 269 -5.61 15.06 -14.50
CA ALA A 269 -6.28 13.85 -14.96
C ALA A 269 -7.67 14.14 -15.53
N GLY A 270 -8.45 15.02 -14.87
CA GLY A 270 -9.79 15.37 -15.33
C GLY A 270 -9.84 15.99 -16.74
N PRO A 271 -9.10 17.08 -17.01
CA PRO A 271 -8.93 17.62 -18.37
C PRO A 271 -8.39 16.58 -19.38
N PHE A 272 -7.33 15.85 -19.02
CA PHE A 272 -6.73 14.83 -19.87
C PHE A 272 -7.72 13.76 -20.31
N LEU A 273 -8.49 13.20 -19.37
CA LEU A 273 -9.49 12.17 -19.66
C LEU A 273 -10.55 12.65 -20.64
N ARG A 274 -10.99 13.91 -20.53
CA ARG A 274 -12.00 14.48 -21.44
C ARG A 274 -11.46 14.69 -22.85
N GLU A 275 -10.18 15.05 -22.95
CA GLU A 275 -9.52 15.26 -24.24
C GLU A 275 -9.30 13.93 -24.97
N VAL A 276 -8.76 12.93 -24.27
CA VAL A 276 -8.51 11.60 -24.83
C VAL A 276 -9.80 10.85 -25.18
N ALA A 277 -10.81 10.92 -24.30
CA ALA A 277 -12.08 10.23 -24.55
C ALA A 277 -12.82 10.80 -25.76
N GLY A 278 -12.70 12.12 -26.00
CA GLY A 278 -13.52 12.85 -26.96
C GLY A 278 -14.99 12.87 -26.56
N LYS A 279 -15.75 13.86 -27.04
CA LYS A 279 -17.21 13.84 -26.89
C LYS A 279 -17.81 12.94 -27.97
N SER A 280 -18.55 11.91 -27.57
CA SER A 280 -19.40 11.20 -28.52
C SER A 280 -20.47 12.14 -29.07
N THR A 281 -20.46 12.38 -30.38
CA THR A 281 -21.49 13.15 -31.12
C THR A 281 -22.62 12.26 -31.64
N GLY A 282 -22.57 10.95 -31.34
CA GLY A 282 -23.59 9.98 -31.75
C GLY A 282 -24.75 9.95 -30.77
N THR A 283 -25.96 9.94 -31.32
CA THR A 283 -27.26 9.73 -30.66
C THR A 283 -27.15 8.77 -29.48
N GLU A 284 -27.74 9.15 -28.35
CA GLU A 284 -28.00 8.26 -27.23
C GLU A 284 -28.46 6.91 -27.76
N ILE A 285 -27.65 5.88 -27.61
CA ILE A 285 -28.15 4.51 -27.77
C ILE A 285 -29.02 4.30 -26.53
N VAL A 286 -30.29 4.69 -26.66
CA VAL A 286 -31.39 4.28 -25.80
C VAL A 286 -31.57 2.78 -26.04
N GLY A 287 -30.60 1.99 -25.61
CA GLY A 287 -30.73 0.55 -25.46
C GLY A 287 -31.38 0.35 -24.11
N THR A 288 -32.63 -0.11 -24.13
CA THR A 288 -33.47 -0.53 -22.99
C THR A 288 -32.65 -0.94 -21.76
N SER A 289 -32.28 0.04 -20.93
CA SER A 289 -31.70 -0.25 -19.63
C SER A 289 -32.87 -0.70 -18.77
N THR A 290 -32.95 -1.99 -18.45
CA THR A 290 -33.74 -2.44 -17.32
C THR A 290 -33.20 -1.70 -16.10
N VAL A 291 -33.91 -0.66 -15.66
CA VAL A 291 -33.57 0.07 -14.45
C VAL A 291 -33.86 -0.87 -13.29
N ILE A 292 -32.84 -1.59 -12.84
CA ILE A 292 -32.94 -2.43 -11.66
C ILE A 292 -33.22 -1.49 -10.49
N GLY A 293 -34.28 -1.78 -9.73
CA GLY A 293 -34.60 -1.02 -8.54
C GLY A 293 -33.41 -1.01 -7.59
N MET A 294 -33.10 0.16 -7.03
CA MET A 294 -31.96 0.36 -6.11
C MET A 294 -31.87 -0.70 -5.02
N GLN A 295 -33.02 -1.06 -4.41
CA GLN A 295 -33.10 -2.09 -3.38
C GLN A 295 -32.63 -3.45 -3.89
N ARG A 296 -33.08 -3.87 -5.07
CA ARG A 296 -32.68 -5.14 -5.68
C ARG A 296 -31.17 -5.15 -5.97
N LEU A 297 -30.63 -4.05 -6.50
CA LEU A 297 -29.20 -3.94 -6.77
C LEU A 297 -28.35 -4.08 -5.49
N LEU A 298 -28.74 -3.38 -4.42
CA LEU A 298 -28.06 -3.46 -3.13
C LEU A 298 -28.12 -4.88 -2.54
N LEU A 299 -29.28 -5.54 -2.64
CA LEU A 299 -29.47 -6.91 -2.17
C LEU A 299 -28.65 -7.92 -2.97
N GLU A 300 -28.59 -7.79 -4.29
CA GLU A 300 -27.80 -8.68 -5.15
C GLU A 300 -26.29 -8.55 -4.84
N PHE A 301 -25.78 -7.33 -4.66
CA PHE A 301 -24.38 -7.12 -4.24
C PHE A 301 -24.11 -7.68 -2.84
N ALA A 302 -25.01 -7.43 -1.88
CA ALA A 302 -24.83 -7.92 -0.51
C ALA A 302 -24.86 -9.46 -0.46
N ALA A 303 -25.89 -10.08 -1.03
CA ALA A 303 -26.06 -11.53 -1.03
C ALA A 303 -24.94 -12.22 -1.81
N GLY A 304 -24.59 -11.69 -3.00
CA GLY A 304 -23.49 -12.21 -3.81
C GLY A 304 -22.15 -12.13 -3.07
N SER A 305 -21.83 -10.98 -2.49
CA SER A 305 -20.57 -10.79 -1.75
C SER A 305 -20.47 -11.73 -0.55
N VAL A 306 -21.54 -11.87 0.24
CA VAL A 306 -21.56 -12.77 1.40
C VAL A 306 -21.40 -14.23 0.98
N LEU A 307 -22.15 -14.69 -0.03
CA LEU A 307 -22.06 -16.05 -0.53
C LEU A 307 -20.65 -16.38 -1.05
N ILE A 308 -20.02 -15.45 -1.76
CA ILE A 308 -18.67 -15.63 -2.29
C ILE A 308 -17.64 -15.69 -1.17
N VAL A 309 -17.73 -14.81 -0.18
CA VAL A 309 -16.85 -14.84 1.00
C VAL A 309 -16.96 -16.17 1.75
N LEU A 310 -18.18 -16.70 1.89
CA LEU A 310 -18.41 -18.04 2.46
C LEU A 310 -17.80 -19.15 1.61
N LEU A 311 -17.88 -19.06 0.28
CA LEU A 311 -17.27 -20.02 -0.63
C LEU A 311 -15.73 -19.98 -0.57
N LEU A 312 -15.16 -18.78 -0.53
CA LEU A 312 -13.70 -18.59 -0.49
C LEU A 312 -13.06 -19.08 0.80
N ARG A 313 -13.84 -19.29 1.86
CA ARG A 313 -13.38 -19.99 3.08
C ARG A 313 -12.85 -21.39 2.78
N PHE A 314 -13.43 -22.07 1.78
CA PHE A 314 -13.08 -23.45 1.44
C PHE A 314 -12.06 -23.53 0.30
N TRP A 315 -12.05 -22.54 -0.61
CA TRP A 315 -11.21 -22.58 -1.80
C TRP A 315 -10.89 -21.19 -2.37
N ILE A 316 -9.60 -20.88 -2.54
CA ILE A 316 -9.10 -19.65 -3.17
C ILE A 316 -8.47 -20.02 -4.53
N PRO A 317 -9.22 -20.01 -5.65
CA PRO A 317 -8.73 -20.49 -6.94
C PRO A 317 -7.56 -19.69 -7.52
N LEU A 318 -7.55 -18.37 -7.32
CA LEU A 318 -6.56 -17.50 -7.96
C LEU A 318 -5.23 -17.34 -7.19
N LYS A 319 -4.85 -18.28 -6.32
CA LYS A 319 -3.50 -18.31 -5.72
C LYS A 319 -2.38 -18.28 -6.78
N ALA A 320 -2.67 -18.73 -7.99
CA ALA A 320 -1.78 -18.65 -9.16
C ALA A 320 -1.34 -17.23 -9.53
N ILE A 321 -2.07 -16.18 -9.12
CA ILE A 321 -1.68 -14.78 -9.32
C ILE A 321 -0.37 -14.46 -8.59
N LYS A 322 -0.09 -15.18 -7.49
CA LYS A 322 1.10 -14.98 -6.66
C LYS A 322 1.20 -13.54 -6.14
N LEU A 323 0.10 -13.04 -5.59
CA LEU A 323 0.02 -11.79 -4.83
C LEU A 323 -0.49 -12.13 -3.43
N PHE A 324 0.32 -11.85 -2.42
CA PHE A 324 -0.02 -12.16 -1.03
C PHE A 324 -1.30 -11.42 -0.63
N GLN A 325 -2.38 -12.16 -0.35
CA GLN A 325 -3.72 -11.65 0.02
C GLN A 325 -4.42 -10.76 -1.01
N GLY A 326 -3.70 -10.28 -2.01
CA GLY A 326 -4.28 -9.62 -3.20
C GLY A 326 -5.04 -10.60 -4.08
N ASP A 327 -4.71 -11.89 -4.02
CA ASP A 327 -5.50 -12.95 -4.63
C ASP A 327 -6.90 -13.06 -4.02
N TYR A 328 -7.09 -12.90 -2.70
CA TYR A 328 -8.41 -12.89 -2.09
C TYR A 328 -9.32 -11.78 -2.66
N LEU A 329 -8.80 -10.55 -2.78
CA LEU A 329 -9.50 -9.45 -3.46
C LEU A 329 -9.85 -9.81 -4.91
N ALA A 330 -8.87 -10.32 -5.66
CA ALA A 330 -9.06 -10.67 -7.05
C ALA A 330 -10.11 -11.79 -7.26
N ASN A 331 -10.18 -12.76 -6.33
CA ASN A 331 -11.19 -13.82 -6.37
C ASN A 331 -12.60 -13.27 -6.11
N ILE A 332 -12.77 -12.38 -5.13
CA ILE A 332 -14.08 -11.79 -4.82
C ILE A 332 -14.59 -10.98 -6.02
N GLU A 333 -13.74 -10.12 -6.57
CA GLU A 333 -14.05 -9.32 -7.75
C GLU A 333 -14.41 -10.20 -8.96
N LEU A 334 -13.63 -11.24 -9.26
CA LEU A 334 -13.91 -12.13 -10.37
C LEU A 334 -15.23 -12.89 -10.19
N LEU A 335 -15.42 -13.53 -9.03
CA LEU A 335 -16.60 -14.36 -8.79
C LEU A 335 -17.87 -13.51 -8.75
N LEU A 336 -17.83 -12.37 -8.05
CA LEU A 336 -18.98 -11.48 -7.93
C LEU A 336 -19.30 -10.85 -9.29
N GLY A 337 -18.27 -10.36 -9.97
CA GLY A 337 -18.39 -9.85 -11.32
C GLY A 337 -18.99 -10.87 -12.29
N THR A 338 -18.50 -12.11 -12.26
CA THR A 338 -19.01 -13.18 -13.14
C THR A 338 -20.47 -13.51 -12.85
N VAL A 339 -20.84 -13.67 -11.58
CA VAL A 339 -22.24 -13.92 -11.18
C VAL A 339 -23.14 -12.78 -11.66
N LEU A 340 -22.75 -11.53 -11.42
CA LEU A 340 -23.53 -10.36 -11.85
C LEU A 340 -23.62 -10.24 -13.37
N VAL A 341 -22.53 -10.52 -14.10
CA VAL A 341 -22.53 -10.55 -15.57
C VAL A 341 -23.48 -11.62 -16.11
N VAL A 342 -23.51 -12.81 -15.51
CA VAL A 342 -24.41 -13.90 -15.93
C VAL A 342 -25.86 -13.55 -15.61
N MET A 343 -26.14 -13.07 -14.40
CA MET A 343 -27.50 -12.66 -13.98
C MET A 343 -28.06 -11.54 -14.85
N HIS A 344 -27.19 -10.63 -15.32
CA HIS A 344 -27.55 -9.46 -16.11
C HIS A 344 -26.94 -9.49 -17.50
N TRP A 345 -26.88 -10.68 -18.11
CA TRP A 345 -26.18 -10.91 -19.38
C TRP A 345 -26.69 -10.01 -20.51
N SER A 346 -28.01 -9.88 -20.66
CA SER A 346 -28.61 -9.07 -21.74
C SER A 346 -28.15 -7.60 -21.74
N PRO A 347 -28.29 -6.83 -20.64
CA PRO A 347 -27.81 -5.46 -20.61
C PRO A 347 -26.28 -5.36 -20.66
N VAL A 348 -25.55 -6.28 -20.02
CA VAL A 348 -24.07 -6.28 -20.04
C VAL A 348 -23.52 -6.52 -21.45
N ARG A 349 -24.04 -7.52 -22.15
CA ARG A 349 -23.64 -7.85 -23.52
C ARG A 349 -23.92 -6.68 -24.47
N ALA A 350 -25.09 -6.04 -24.34
CA ALA A 350 -25.43 -4.87 -25.15
C ALA A 350 -24.50 -3.69 -24.87
N ALA A 351 -24.19 -3.43 -23.60
CA ALA A 351 -23.28 -2.36 -23.20
C ALA A 351 -21.85 -2.62 -23.71
N PHE A 352 -21.38 -3.86 -23.65
CA PHE A 352 -20.05 -4.24 -24.13
C PHE A 352 -19.91 -4.18 -25.65
N ALA A 353 -20.89 -4.72 -26.40
CA ALA A 353 -20.87 -4.73 -27.87
C ALA A 353 -20.77 -3.32 -28.48
N ASN A 354 -21.40 -2.33 -27.83
CA ASN A 354 -21.41 -0.94 -28.28
C ASN A 354 -20.16 -0.14 -27.86
N SER A 355 -19.20 -0.77 -27.17
CA SER A 355 -18.07 -0.07 -26.55
C SER A 355 -16.75 -0.09 -27.35
N SER A 356 -16.67 -0.88 -28.42
CA SER A 356 -15.43 -1.14 -29.17
C SER A 356 -14.71 0.11 -29.67
N ARG A 357 -15.46 1.15 -30.07
CA ARG A 357 -14.93 2.42 -30.60
C ARG A 357 -14.11 3.22 -29.57
N HIS A 358 -14.29 2.98 -28.27
CA HIS A 358 -13.68 3.77 -27.20
C HIS A 358 -12.66 2.98 -26.37
N PHE A 359 -12.43 1.69 -26.65
CA PHE A 359 -11.49 0.87 -25.89
C PHE A 359 -10.04 1.34 -26.03
N LEU A 360 -9.61 1.76 -27.21
CA LEU A 360 -8.24 2.23 -27.40
C LEU A 360 -7.99 3.50 -26.57
N ALA A 361 -8.91 4.46 -26.60
CA ALA A 361 -8.82 5.69 -25.82
C ALA A 361 -8.84 5.42 -24.31
N ALA A 362 -9.74 4.56 -23.83
CA ALA A 362 -9.81 4.18 -22.42
C ALA A 362 -8.58 3.42 -21.93
N THR A 363 -8.03 2.52 -22.77
CA THR A 363 -6.80 1.79 -22.48
C THR A 363 -5.62 2.74 -22.38
N PHE A 364 -5.45 3.60 -23.38
CA PHE A 364 -4.42 4.63 -23.39
C PHE A 364 -4.52 5.54 -22.16
N ALA A 365 -5.70 6.07 -21.88
CA ALA A 365 -5.95 6.91 -20.71
C ALA A 365 -5.62 6.21 -19.39
N GLY A 366 -6.06 4.96 -19.23
CA GLY A 366 -5.82 4.17 -18.03
C GLY A 366 -4.33 3.90 -17.82
N LEU A 367 -3.63 3.47 -18.87
CA LEU A 367 -2.19 3.18 -18.80
C LEU A 367 -1.36 4.45 -18.54
N VAL A 368 -1.69 5.57 -19.20
CA VAL A 368 -0.98 6.85 -18.97
C VAL A 368 -1.14 7.32 -17.54
N LEU A 369 -2.36 7.29 -16.99
CA LEU A 369 -2.58 7.70 -15.59
C LEU A 369 -1.94 6.74 -14.60
N LEU A 370 -1.96 5.43 -14.87
CA LEU A 370 -1.25 4.44 -14.07
C LEU A 370 0.26 4.72 -14.05
N LEU A 371 0.88 4.88 -15.22
CA LEU A 371 2.31 5.15 -15.37
C LEU A 371 2.70 6.48 -14.73
N LEU A 372 1.89 7.52 -14.90
CA LEU A 372 2.14 8.84 -14.31
C LEU A 372 2.06 8.79 -12.78
N ALA A 373 1.03 8.15 -12.22
CA ALA A 373 0.89 8.01 -10.77
C ALA A 373 2.01 7.16 -10.17
N THR A 374 2.31 6.00 -10.78
CA THR A 374 3.37 5.11 -10.29
C THR A 374 4.76 5.73 -10.42
N ALA A 375 5.08 6.40 -11.52
CA ALA A 375 6.33 7.15 -11.66
C ALA A 375 6.43 8.26 -10.60
N TRP A 376 5.34 8.98 -10.34
CA TRP A 376 5.32 10.05 -9.34
C TRP A 376 5.63 9.54 -7.93
N PHE A 377 4.96 8.47 -7.50
CA PHE A 377 5.25 7.85 -6.22
C PHE A 377 6.67 7.29 -6.16
N ASP A 378 7.12 6.61 -7.22
CA ASP A 378 8.46 6.02 -7.34
C ASP A 378 9.56 7.07 -7.28
N LEU A 379 9.32 8.29 -7.77
CA LEU A 379 10.26 9.41 -7.65
C LEU A 379 10.24 10.04 -6.25
N THR A 380 9.09 10.08 -5.58
CA THR A 380 8.91 10.92 -4.38
C THR A 380 9.03 10.17 -3.06
N PHE A 381 8.15 9.22 -2.75
CA PHE A 381 8.10 8.63 -1.40
C PHE A 381 7.73 7.14 -1.29
N TYR A 382 7.43 6.45 -2.40
CA TYR A 382 7.06 5.03 -2.36
C TYR A 382 7.45 4.30 -3.65
N GLU A 383 8.07 3.13 -3.58
CA GLU A 383 8.43 2.36 -4.78
C GLU A 383 7.21 1.74 -5.48
N ALA A 384 6.59 2.55 -6.33
CA ALA A 384 5.37 2.18 -7.05
C ALA A 384 5.63 1.77 -8.51
N TRP A 385 6.85 1.95 -9.04
CA TRP A 385 7.13 1.56 -10.42
C TRP A 385 7.14 0.04 -10.54
N LEU A 386 6.31 -0.48 -11.45
CA LEU A 386 6.14 -1.91 -11.61
C LEU A 386 7.38 -2.54 -12.26
N ILE A 387 8.00 -3.49 -11.55
CA ILE A 387 9.07 -4.34 -12.10
C ILE A 387 8.50 -5.34 -13.11
N GLY A 388 9.37 -5.96 -13.92
CA GLY A 388 8.97 -6.92 -14.95
C GLY A 388 8.07 -8.07 -14.43
N ALA A 389 8.35 -8.58 -13.23
CA ALA A 389 7.52 -9.62 -12.61
C ALA A 389 6.09 -9.15 -12.29
N LYS A 390 5.90 -7.88 -11.94
CA LYS A 390 4.59 -7.26 -11.71
C LYS A 390 3.88 -7.02 -13.04
N TRP A 391 4.58 -6.50 -14.06
CA TRP A 391 4.05 -6.35 -15.41
C TRP A 391 3.59 -7.67 -16.03
N ALA A 392 4.32 -8.78 -15.81
CA ALA A 392 3.93 -10.10 -16.31
C ALA A 392 2.56 -10.58 -15.77
N ARG A 393 2.15 -10.10 -14.59
CA ARG A 393 0.84 -10.42 -13.98
C ARG A 393 -0.27 -9.47 -14.42
N PHE A 394 0.07 -8.31 -14.97
CA PHE A 394 -0.87 -7.26 -15.31
C PHE A 394 -1.99 -7.71 -16.26
N PRO A 395 -1.71 -8.40 -17.40
CA PRO A 395 -2.78 -8.81 -18.33
C PRO A 395 -3.75 -9.81 -17.71
N PHE A 396 -3.23 -10.74 -16.90
CA PHE A 396 -4.05 -11.72 -16.20
C PHE A 396 -4.95 -11.03 -15.16
N LEU A 397 -4.36 -10.16 -14.34
CA LEU A 397 -5.11 -9.44 -13.31
C LEU A 397 -6.17 -8.50 -13.91
N LEU A 398 -5.86 -7.86 -15.05
CA LEU A 398 -6.83 -7.07 -15.81
C LEU A 398 -8.03 -7.91 -16.23
N ALA A 399 -7.80 -9.11 -16.78
CA ALA A 399 -8.86 -10.02 -17.19
C ALA A 399 -9.73 -10.48 -16.00
N VAL A 400 -9.10 -10.71 -14.84
CA VAL A 400 -9.76 -11.11 -13.59
C VAL A 400 -10.67 -10.00 -13.03
N LEU A 401 -10.25 -8.74 -13.13
CA LEU A 401 -10.97 -7.61 -12.53
C LEU A 401 -12.03 -6.99 -13.45
N LEU A 402 -11.95 -7.25 -14.77
CA LEU A 402 -12.85 -6.65 -15.75
C LEU A 402 -14.35 -7.02 -15.56
N PRO A 403 -14.73 -8.28 -15.23
CA PRO A 403 -16.13 -8.66 -15.07
C PRO A 403 -16.85 -7.83 -14.01
N TYR A 404 -16.21 -7.57 -12.86
CA TYR A 404 -16.80 -6.75 -11.79
C TYR A 404 -17.04 -5.32 -12.28
N HIS A 405 -16.04 -4.70 -12.90
CA HIS A 405 -16.15 -3.33 -13.39
C HIS A 405 -17.22 -3.21 -14.48
N LEU A 406 -17.36 -4.22 -15.34
CA LEU A 406 -18.37 -4.25 -16.39
C LEU A 406 -19.78 -4.39 -15.80
N ALA A 407 -19.96 -5.26 -14.81
CA ALA A 407 -21.21 -5.41 -14.08
C ALA A 407 -21.57 -4.12 -13.33
N GLU A 408 -20.68 -3.60 -12.48
CA GLU A 408 -20.90 -2.35 -11.73
C GLU A 408 -21.31 -1.22 -12.68
N GLU A 409 -20.55 -1.00 -13.75
CA GLU A 409 -20.76 0.12 -14.66
C GLU A 409 -22.07 0.01 -15.45
N THR A 410 -22.45 -1.21 -15.85
CA THR A 410 -23.71 -1.46 -16.55
C THR A 410 -24.91 -1.26 -15.61
N LEU A 411 -24.83 -1.80 -14.39
CA LEU A 411 -25.93 -1.80 -13.41
C LEU A 411 -26.17 -0.42 -12.80
N LEU A 412 -25.13 0.41 -12.69
CA LEU A 412 -25.27 1.82 -12.32
C LEU A 412 -26.00 2.67 -13.38
N GLY A 413 -26.09 2.17 -14.62
CA GLY A 413 -26.77 2.84 -15.71
C GLY A 413 -25.99 4.02 -16.31
N PRO A 414 -26.64 4.81 -17.19
CA PRO A 414 -26.00 5.91 -17.90
C PRO A 414 -25.65 7.08 -16.96
N ALA A 415 -24.60 7.83 -17.32
CA ALA A 415 -24.25 9.06 -16.63
C ALA A 415 -25.21 10.19 -17.05
N GLN A 416 -26.24 10.45 -16.24
CA GLN A 416 -27.21 11.52 -16.48
C GLN A 416 -26.71 12.87 -15.97
N GLU A 417 -27.01 13.95 -16.70
CA GLU A 417 -26.75 15.31 -16.24
C GLU A 417 -27.47 15.59 -14.91
N GLY A 418 -26.81 16.32 -14.00
CA GLY A 418 -27.34 16.62 -12.66
C GLY A 418 -27.33 15.46 -11.65
N LYS A 419 -27.06 14.21 -12.05
CA LYS A 419 -27.10 13.04 -11.14
C LYS A 419 -25.73 12.41 -10.83
N ARG A 420 -24.64 13.07 -11.20
CA ARG A 420 -23.26 12.55 -11.00
C ARG A 420 -22.95 12.20 -9.54
N GLY A 421 -23.28 13.08 -8.60
CA GLY A 421 -23.04 12.81 -7.17
C GLY A 421 -23.79 11.59 -6.65
N ARG A 422 -25.05 11.40 -7.08
CA ARG A 422 -25.85 10.22 -6.72
C ARG A 422 -25.26 8.93 -7.32
N ARG A 423 -24.78 8.99 -8.56
CA ARG A 423 -24.14 7.85 -9.22
C ARG A 423 -22.83 7.45 -8.52
N LEU A 424 -21.98 8.43 -8.21
CA LEU A 424 -20.76 8.22 -7.44
C LEU A 424 -21.05 7.63 -6.06
N ALA A 425 -22.00 8.20 -5.32
CA ALA A 425 -22.40 7.69 -4.01
C ALA A 425 -22.92 6.25 -4.10
N MET A 426 -23.76 5.94 -5.08
CA MET A 426 -24.25 4.58 -5.29
C MET A 426 -23.11 3.59 -5.53
N ALA A 427 -22.16 3.92 -6.42
CA ALA A 427 -21.03 3.05 -6.70
C ALA A 427 -20.15 2.82 -5.46
N LEU A 428 -19.85 3.88 -4.71
CA LEU A 428 -19.09 3.77 -3.47
C LEU A 428 -19.84 2.93 -2.42
N THR A 429 -21.17 3.03 -2.35
CA THR A 429 -21.99 2.15 -1.49
C THR A 429 -21.88 0.69 -1.92
N LEU A 430 -21.95 0.37 -3.21
CA LEU A 430 -21.80 -1.01 -3.70
C LEU A 430 -20.43 -1.58 -3.33
N ARG A 431 -19.36 -0.81 -3.53
CA ARG A 431 -18.00 -1.22 -3.17
C ARG A 431 -17.82 -1.33 -1.65
N LEU A 432 -18.46 -0.47 -0.87
CA LEU A 432 -18.48 -0.57 0.59
C LEU A 432 -19.17 -1.85 1.05
N ILE A 433 -20.30 -2.23 0.44
CA ILE A 433 -20.98 -3.50 0.72
C ILE A 433 -20.05 -4.69 0.44
N THR A 434 -19.41 -4.70 -0.73
CA THR A 434 -18.44 -5.74 -1.08
C THR A 434 -17.31 -5.79 -0.04
N TRP A 435 -16.70 -4.65 0.28
CA TRP A 435 -15.62 -4.56 1.27
C TRP A 435 -16.06 -5.01 2.67
N MET A 436 -17.26 -4.62 3.13
CA MET A 436 -17.81 -5.06 4.41
C MET A 436 -17.99 -6.58 4.45
N ALA A 437 -18.40 -7.22 3.35
CA ALA A 437 -18.45 -8.67 3.26
C ALA A 437 -17.03 -9.28 3.36
N MET A 438 -16.03 -8.70 2.68
CA MET A 438 -14.63 -9.14 2.81
C MET A 438 -14.17 -9.07 4.27
N MET A 439 -14.53 -8.00 4.98
CA MET A 439 -14.27 -7.83 6.41
C MET A 439 -15.03 -8.82 7.29
N GLY A 440 -16.26 -9.18 6.94
CA GLY A 440 -16.95 -10.31 7.55
C GLY A 440 -16.11 -11.61 7.45
N GLY A 441 -15.50 -11.86 6.30
CA GLY A 441 -14.56 -12.97 6.12
C GLY A 441 -13.35 -12.91 7.06
N VAL A 442 -12.73 -11.74 7.19
CA VAL A 442 -11.53 -11.57 8.04
C VAL A 442 -11.85 -11.60 9.53
N LEU A 443 -12.95 -10.97 9.93
CA LEU A 443 -13.29 -10.74 11.34
C LEU A 443 -14.14 -11.85 11.95
N VAL A 444 -15.04 -12.47 11.17
CA VAL A 444 -16.01 -13.47 11.64
C VAL A 444 -15.64 -14.88 11.18
N LEU A 445 -15.14 -15.03 9.95
CA LEU A 445 -14.76 -16.35 9.41
C LEU A 445 -13.29 -16.68 9.63
N HIS A 446 -12.50 -15.71 10.12
CA HIS A 446 -11.08 -15.84 10.46
C HIS A 446 -10.21 -16.32 9.29
N ASN A 447 -10.45 -15.77 8.10
CA ASN A 447 -9.78 -16.22 6.87
C ASN A 447 -8.28 -15.83 6.78
N GLY A 448 -7.75 -15.05 7.74
CA GLY A 448 -6.35 -14.61 7.77
C GLY A 448 -5.96 -13.48 6.79
N GLU A 449 -6.90 -13.01 5.97
CA GLU A 449 -6.71 -11.97 4.92
C GLU A 449 -6.62 -10.54 5.49
N ILE A 450 -5.79 -10.35 6.52
CA ILE A 450 -5.67 -9.12 7.32
C ILE A 450 -5.34 -7.87 6.50
N LEU A 451 -4.64 -8.03 5.38
CA LEU A 451 -4.13 -6.92 4.60
C LEU A 451 -5.26 -6.12 3.96
N ILE A 452 -6.40 -6.76 3.67
CA ILE A 452 -7.61 -6.07 3.20
C ILE A 452 -8.12 -5.06 4.25
N GLY A 453 -7.99 -5.39 5.54
CA GLY A 453 -8.34 -4.51 6.65
C GLY A 453 -7.30 -3.40 6.87
N LEU A 454 -6.01 -3.75 6.84
CA LEU A 454 -4.92 -2.78 7.01
C LEU A 454 -4.90 -1.74 5.88
N LEU A 455 -5.33 -2.12 4.67
CA LEU A 455 -5.38 -1.24 3.50
C LEU A 455 -6.71 -0.47 3.37
N ALA A 456 -7.62 -0.52 4.35
CA ALA A 456 -8.96 0.07 4.26
C ALA A 456 -8.97 1.53 3.80
N LEU A 457 -8.14 2.39 4.41
CA LEU A 457 -8.06 3.81 4.05
C LEU A 457 -7.51 4.01 2.63
N TYR A 458 -6.49 3.24 2.25
CA TYR A 458 -5.90 3.29 0.91
C TYR A 458 -6.92 2.87 -0.15
N LEU A 459 -7.64 1.77 0.10
CA LEU A 459 -8.70 1.28 -0.76
C LEU A 459 -9.83 2.31 -0.86
N ALA A 460 -10.26 2.94 0.23
CA ALA A 460 -11.31 3.95 0.21
C ALA A 460 -10.93 5.16 -0.65
N VAL A 461 -9.73 5.70 -0.47
CA VAL A 461 -9.21 6.83 -1.26
C VAL A 461 -9.03 6.42 -2.73
N PHE A 462 -8.46 5.24 -2.99
CA PHE A 462 -8.30 4.71 -4.33
C PHE A 462 -9.66 4.56 -5.04
N ASN A 463 -10.65 3.97 -4.38
CA ASN A 463 -11.99 3.77 -4.92
C ASN A 463 -12.65 5.11 -5.28
N LEU A 464 -12.51 6.13 -4.45
CA LEU A 464 -13.02 7.47 -4.74
C LEU A 464 -12.36 8.07 -6.00
N ILE A 465 -11.03 8.01 -6.09
CA ILE A 465 -10.27 8.56 -7.22
C ILE A 465 -10.59 7.79 -8.51
N GLN A 466 -10.49 6.46 -8.46
CA GLN A 466 -10.75 5.58 -9.58
C GLN A 466 -12.18 5.76 -10.12
N ARG A 467 -13.19 5.77 -9.23
CA ARG A 467 -14.59 5.93 -9.61
C ARG A 467 -14.87 7.30 -10.22
N SER A 468 -14.24 8.35 -9.68
CA SER A 468 -14.31 9.70 -10.25
C SER A 468 -13.76 9.75 -11.68
N GLY A 469 -12.64 9.07 -11.94
CA GLY A 469 -12.07 8.94 -13.29
C GLY A 469 -12.97 8.15 -14.24
N MET A 470 -13.49 7.01 -13.78
CA MET A 470 -14.43 6.18 -14.55
C MET A 470 -15.69 6.95 -14.93
N ASP A 471 -16.23 7.79 -14.04
CA ASP A 471 -17.40 8.63 -14.34
C ASP A 471 -17.12 9.66 -15.44
N ILE A 472 -15.89 10.19 -15.51
CA ILE A 472 -15.49 11.09 -16.60
C ILE A 472 -15.46 10.29 -17.91
N VAL A 473 -14.78 9.14 -17.94
CA VAL A 473 -14.73 8.28 -19.14
C VAL A 473 -16.14 7.90 -19.60
N ARG A 474 -17.02 7.48 -18.67
CA ARG A 474 -18.41 7.13 -18.95
C ARG A 474 -19.19 8.30 -19.54
N THR A 475 -19.03 9.49 -18.97
CA THR A 475 -19.75 10.70 -19.41
C THR A 475 -19.34 11.12 -20.82
N GLU A 476 -18.05 11.10 -21.13
CA GLU A 476 -17.54 11.62 -22.40
C GLU A 476 -17.74 10.61 -23.55
N THR A 477 -17.57 9.31 -23.26
CA THR A 477 -17.70 8.24 -24.28
C THR A 477 -19.11 7.68 -24.42
N GLY A 478 -19.94 7.79 -23.39
CA GLY A 478 -21.21 7.04 -23.31
C GLY A 478 -21.04 5.52 -23.21
N SER A 479 -19.82 5.01 -23.03
CA SER A 479 -19.49 3.57 -23.08
C SER A 479 -19.22 2.99 -21.69
N ALA A 480 -19.99 1.97 -21.32
CA ALA A 480 -19.81 1.26 -20.05
C ALA A 480 -18.55 0.39 -20.10
N GLY A 481 -18.32 -0.31 -21.21
CA GLY A 481 -17.14 -1.15 -21.38
C GLY A 481 -15.84 -0.35 -21.33
N ALA A 482 -15.80 0.84 -21.92
CA ALA A 482 -14.63 1.71 -21.88
C ALA A 482 -14.32 2.20 -20.45
N ALA A 483 -15.34 2.65 -19.71
CA ALA A 483 -15.19 3.05 -18.32
C ALA A 483 -14.78 1.87 -17.42
N ALA A 484 -15.33 0.68 -17.65
CA ALA A 484 -14.98 -0.55 -16.95
C ALA A 484 -13.52 -0.95 -17.19
N LEU A 485 -13.07 -0.95 -18.44
CA LEU A 485 -11.69 -1.26 -18.83
C LEU A 485 -10.70 -0.26 -18.21
N PHE A 486 -11.02 1.04 -18.26
CA PHE A 486 -10.23 2.08 -17.60
C PHE A 486 -10.10 1.81 -16.09
N GLY A 487 -11.21 1.51 -15.42
CA GLY A 487 -11.21 1.17 -14.00
C GLY A 487 -10.34 -0.06 -13.70
N ALA A 488 -10.56 -1.16 -14.43
CA ALA A 488 -9.83 -2.40 -14.21
C ALA A 488 -8.31 -2.25 -14.40
N ILE A 489 -7.86 -1.43 -15.36
CA ILE A 489 -6.44 -1.06 -15.55
C ILE A 489 -5.86 -0.41 -14.29
N LEU A 490 -6.57 0.57 -13.72
CA LEU A 490 -6.10 1.28 -12.53
C LEU A 490 -6.06 0.35 -11.30
N LEU A 491 -7.07 -0.51 -11.11
CA LEU A 491 -7.09 -1.44 -9.97
C LEU A 491 -6.01 -2.50 -10.10
N ALA A 492 -5.80 -3.06 -11.30
CA ALA A 492 -4.71 -4.00 -11.55
C ALA A 492 -3.36 -3.39 -11.18
N GLY A 493 -3.11 -2.14 -11.60
CA GLY A 493 -1.91 -1.42 -11.24
C GLY A 493 -1.78 -1.18 -9.73
N PHE A 494 -2.83 -0.71 -9.07
CA PHE A 494 -2.85 -0.49 -7.62
C PHE A 494 -2.54 -1.78 -6.83
N CYS A 495 -3.20 -2.89 -7.19
CA CYS A 495 -2.95 -4.18 -6.56
C CYS A 495 -1.49 -4.62 -6.72
N LEU A 496 -0.92 -4.47 -7.92
CA LEU A 496 0.47 -4.84 -8.16
C LEU A 496 1.46 -3.93 -7.42
N VAL A 497 1.12 -2.68 -7.13
CA VAL A 497 1.96 -1.82 -6.29
C VAL A 497 1.96 -2.31 -4.84
N ILE A 498 0.77 -2.54 -4.27
CA ILE A 498 0.59 -2.65 -2.81
C ILE A 498 0.75 -4.08 -2.25
N PHE A 499 0.44 -5.10 -3.05
CA PHE A 499 0.49 -6.50 -2.62
C PHE A 499 1.86 -7.12 -2.95
N PRO A 500 2.53 -7.79 -1.99
CA PRO A 500 3.78 -8.48 -2.22
C PRO A 500 3.66 -9.65 -3.20
N LEU A 501 4.72 -9.92 -3.95
CA LEU A 501 4.80 -11.08 -4.86
C LEU A 501 5.17 -12.36 -4.10
N THR A 502 4.36 -13.42 -4.24
CA THR A 502 4.59 -14.75 -3.62
C THR A 502 5.09 -15.82 -4.56
#